data_AF-A0AA41AMH1-F1
#
_entry.id   AF-A0AA41AMH1-F1
#
_cell.length_a   1.000
_cell.length_b   1.000
_cell.length_c   1.000
_cell.angle_alpha   90.00
_cell.angle_beta   90.00
_cell.angle_gamma   90.00
#
_symmetry.space_group_name_H-M   'P 1'
#
loop_
_entity.id
_entity.type
_entity.pdbx_description
1 polymer ?
#
loop_
_entity_poly.entity_id
_entity_poly.type
_entity_poly.pdbx_seq_one_letter_code
_entity_poly.pdbx_strand_id
1 'polypeptide(L)'
;MPELHFDGETVVKTASTFGRDLLERVLSTFLQSFIGGIVVTTPLDGSMWYAAGAGGVGAVLALGKGLVARWRDVTNSASLAKGV
;
A
#
# COMPACT_ATOMS: atom_id res chain seq x y z
N MET A 1 -35.65 -10.38 10.83
CA MET A 1 -34.18 -10.42 10.76
C MET A 1 -33.83 -10.03 9.34
N PRO A 2 -33.04 -8.97 9.07
CA PRO A 2 -32.67 -8.68 7.68
C PRO A 2 -31.87 -9.86 7.13
N GLU A 3 -32.32 -10.40 6.00
CA GLU A 3 -31.65 -11.48 5.28
C GLU A 3 -30.24 -10.99 4.90
N LEU A 4 -29.19 -11.57 5.49
CA LEU A 4 -27.81 -11.35 5.03
C LEU A 4 -27.65 -12.03 3.67
N HIS A 5 -27.95 -11.31 2.59
CA HIS A 5 -27.69 -11.77 1.23
C HIS A 5 -26.18 -11.74 1.01
N PHE A 6 -25.53 -12.88 1.25
CA PHE A 6 -24.10 -13.08 0.96
C PHE A 6 -23.91 -13.16 -0.56
N ASP A 7 -23.64 -12.00 -1.17
CA ASP A 7 -23.24 -11.95 -2.57
C ASP A 7 -21.73 -12.24 -2.68
N GLY A 8 -21.41 -13.49 -3.05
CA GLY A 8 -20.04 -13.91 -3.29
C GLY A 8 -19.34 -13.12 -4.38
N GLU A 9 -20.09 -12.59 -5.37
CA GLU A 9 -19.55 -11.76 -6.43
C GLU A 9 -19.05 -10.41 -5.88
N THR A 10 -19.79 -9.81 -4.96
CA THR A 10 -19.38 -8.60 -4.24
C THR A 10 -18.10 -8.83 -3.45
N VAL A 11 -17.97 -9.93 -2.71
CA VAL A 11 -16.74 -10.25 -1.94
C VAL A 11 -15.53 -10.36 -2.86
N VAL A 12 -15.67 -11.06 -3.99
CA VAL A 12 -14.59 -11.24 -4.98
C VAL A 12 -14.19 -9.90 -5.59
N LYS A 13 -15.16 -9.07 -5.99
CA LYS A 13 -14.89 -7.72 -6.53
C LYS A 13 -14.19 -6.84 -5.51
N THR A 14 -14.65 -6.82 -4.25
CA THR A 14 -14.02 -6.05 -3.17
C THR A 14 -12.58 -6.51 -2.92
N ALA A 15 -12.33 -7.81 -2.90
CA ALA A 15 -10.99 -8.35 -2.73
C ALA A 15 -10.06 -7.96 -3.89
N SER A 16 -10.55 -8.02 -5.13
CA SER A 16 -9.81 -7.60 -6.32
C SER A 16 -9.46 -6.11 -6.29
N THR A 17 -10.44 -5.24 -6.02
CA THR A 17 -10.22 -3.79 -5.89
C THR A 17 -9.24 -3.47 -4.77
N PHE A 18 -9.38 -4.12 -3.61
CA PHE A 18 -8.46 -3.95 -2.49
C PHE A 18 -7.03 -4.41 -2.84
N GLY A 19 -6.88 -5.55 -3.52
CA GLY A 19 -5.58 -6.06 -3.94
C GLY A 19 -4.89 -5.11 -4.93
N ARG A 20 -5.66 -4.54 -5.86
CA ARG A 20 -5.15 -3.55 -6.82
C ARG A 20 -4.72 -2.27 -6.14
N ASP A 21 -5.54 -1.70 -5.26
CA ASP A 21 -5.19 -0.52 -4.46
C ASP A 21 -3.92 -0.76 -3.64
N LEU A 22 -3.83 -1.92 -3.00
CA LEU A 22 -2.67 -2.29 -2.20
C LEU A 22 -1.39 -2.35 -3.04
N LEU A 23 -1.46 -2.95 -4.23
CA LEU A 23 -0.34 -3.04 -5.15
C LEU A 23 0.07 -1.66 -5.66
N GLU A 24 -0.88 -0.85 -6.10
CA GLU A 24 -0.62 0.53 -6.57
C GLU A 24 0.05 1.36 -5.46
N ARG A 25 -0.39 1.22 -4.21
CA ARG A 25 0.23 1.90 -3.07
C ARG A 25 1.64 1.42 -2.77
N VAL A 26 1.89 0.11 -2.78
CA VAL A 26 3.23 -0.45 -2.52
C VAL A 26 4.20 -0.01 -3.61
N LEU A 27 3.81 -0.11 -4.88
CA LEU A 27 4.64 0.28 -6.01
C LEU A 27 4.90 1.79 -6.03
N SER A 28 3.87 2.61 -5.79
CA SER A 28 4.04 4.07 -5.74
C SER A 28 4.92 4.51 -4.58
N THR A 29 4.77 3.92 -3.39
CA THR A 29 5.62 4.26 -2.23
C THR A 29 7.06 3.82 -2.44
N PHE A 30 7.26 2.62 -3.00
CA PHE A 30 8.57 2.12 -3.40
C PHE A 30 9.21 3.11 -4.39
N LEU A 31 8.49 3.47 -5.45
CA LEU A 31 8.99 4.32 -6.52
C LEU A 31 9.31 5.74 -6.00
N GLN A 32 8.45 6.33 -5.17
CA GLN A 32 8.69 7.64 -4.55
C GLN A 32 9.95 7.63 -3.70
N SER A 33 10.09 6.61 -2.84
CA SER A 33 11.24 6.46 -1.96
C SER A 33 12.53 6.15 -2.76
N PHE A 34 12.42 5.33 -3.80
CA PHE A 34 13.51 5.00 -4.70
C PHE A 34 13.99 6.20 -5.50
N ILE A 35 13.09 6.96 -6.12
CA ILE A 35 13.42 8.19 -6.86
C ILE A 35 14.07 9.21 -5.92
N GLY A 36 13.54 9.39 -4.71
CA GLY A 36 14.16 10.24 -3.70
C GLY A 36 15.59 9.82 -3.35
N GLY A 37 15.84 8.51 -3.26
CA GLY A 37 17.19 7.95 -3.11
C GLY A 37 18.07 8.16 -4.34
N ILE A 38 17.53 8.04 -5.55
CA ILE A 38 18.29 8.22 -6.80
C ILE A 38 18.93 9.61 -6.87
N VAL A 39 18.23 10.65 -6.43
CA VAL A 39 18.71 12.06 -6.48
C VAL A 39 20.08 12.24 -5.82
N VAL A 40 20.43 11.40 -4.85
CA VAL A 40 21.69 11.46 -4.10
C VAL A 40 22.64 10.30 -4.41
N THR A 41 22.38 9.54 -5.48
CA THR A 41 23.20 8.39 -5.89
C THR A 41 23.69 8.51 -7.33
N THR A 42 24.67 7.68 -7.67
CA THR A 42 25.17 7.55 -9.04
C THR A 42 24.33 6.50 -9.78
N PRO A 43 23.75 6.81 -10.95
CA PRO A 43 23.00 5.82 -11.73
C PRO A 43 23.88 4.65 -12.14
N LEU A 44 23.30 3.44 -12.16
CA LEU A 44 23.92 2.22 -12.67
C LEU A 44 25.15 1.71 -11.90
N ASP A 45 25.36 2.14 -10.64
CA ASP A 45 26.38 1.60 -9.75
C ASP A 45 25.80 0.97 -8.46
N GLY A 46 26.66 0.54 -7.53
CA GLY A 46 26.27 -0.01 -6.23
C GLY A 46 25.43 0.93 -5.36
N SER A 47 25.67 2.25 -5.40
CA SER A 47 24.93 3.29 -4.68
C SER A 47 23.44 3.32 -5.05
N MET A 48 23.09 3.10 -6.32
CA MET A 48 21.70 3.01 -6.79
C MET A 48 20.95 1.83 -6.17
N TRP A 49 21.62 0.70 -5.95
CA TRP A 49 21.02 -0.48 -5.31
C TRP A 49 20.70 -0.25 -3.83
N TYR A 50 21.48 0.59 -3.14
CA TYR A 50 21.13 1.04 -1.79
C TYR A 50 19.89 1.95 -1.80
N ALA A 51 19.73 2.81 -2.82
CA ALA A 51 18.49 3.57 -3.00
C ALA A 51 17.28 2.67 -3.28
N ALA A 52 17.44 1.60 -4.07
CA ALA A 52 16.39 0.59 -4.27
C ALA A 52 16.03 -0.12 -2.96
N GLY A 53 17.03 -0.47 -2.15
CA GLY A 53 16.85 -1.02 -0.81
C GLY A 53 16.08 -0.07 0.11
N ALA A 54 16.43 1.22 0.14
CA ALA A 54 15.71 2.25 0.88
C ALA A 54 14.26 2.40 0.39
N GLY A 55 14.05 2.31 -0.93
CA GLY A 55 12.73 2.24 -1.55
C GLY A 55 11.88 1.08 -1.00
N GLY A 56 12.48 -0.10 -0.90
CA GLY A 56 11.86 -1.28 -0.29
C GLY A 56 11.50 -1.07 1.18
N VAL A 57 12.40 -0.49 1.97
CA VAL A 57 12.15 -0.15 3.39
C VAL A 57 10.96 0.81 3.53
N GLY A 58 10.92 1.87 2.71
CA GLY A 58 9.81 2.82 2.70
C GLY A 58 8.45 2.15 2.42
N ALA A 59 8.41 1.26 1.43
CA ALA A 59 7.20 0.51 1.11
C ALA A 59 6.75 -0.42 2.24
N VAL A 60 7.68 -1.12 2.90
CA VAL A 60 7.38 -1.98 4.06
C VAL A 60 6.83 -1.18 5.23
N LEU A 61 7.43 -0.03 5.55
CA LEU A 61 6.96 0.83 6.63
C LEU A 61 5.55 1.38 6.36
N ALA A 62 5.28 1.80 5.12
CA ALA A 62 3.96 2.28 4.72
C ALA A 62 2.90 1.17 4.77
N LEU A 63 3.24 -0.03 4.29
CA LEU A 63 2.39 -1.20 4.39
C LEU A 63 2.10 -1.54 5.86
N GLY A 64 3.12 -1.60 6.71
CA GLY A 64 3.00 -1.84 8.14
C GLY A 64 2.10 -0.82 8.83
N LYS A 65 2.29 0.47 8.53
CA LYS A 65 1.41 1.55 9.02
C LYS A 65 -0.05 1.34 8.59
N GLY A 66 -0.28 0.94 7.34
CA GLY A 66 -1.62 0.63 6.83
C GLY A 66 -2.29 -0.55 7.55
N LEU A 67 -1.53 -1.62 7.83
CA LEU A 67 -2.02 -2.77 8.60
C LEU A 67 -2.35 -2.39 10.04
N VAL A 68 -1.48 -1.62 10.69
CA VAL A 68 -1.70 -1.11 12.05
C VAL A 68 -2.95 -0.21 12.12
N ALA A 69 -3.15 0.65 11.12
CA ALA A 69 -4.34 1.51 11.05
C ALA A 69 -5.63 0.69 10.88
N ARG A 70 -5.58 -0.39 10.08
CA ARG A 70 -6.69 -1.34 9.91
C ARG A 70 -6.98 -2.12 11.21
N TRP A 71 -5.96 -2.57 11.92
CA TRP A 71 -6.13 -3.30 13.20
C TRP A 71 -6.68 -2.42 14.32
N ARG A 72 -6.36 -1.13 14.32
CA ARG A 72 -6.88 -0.18 15.32
C ARG A 72 -8.27 0.37 14.98
N ASP A 73 -8.92 -0.16 13.93
CA ASP A 73 -10.25 0.26 13.45
C ASP A 73 -10.40 1.78 13.39
N VAL A 74 -9.34 2.47 12.96
CA VAL A 74 -9.29 3.95 12.92
C VAL A 74 -10.23 4.43 11.81
N THR A 75 -11.50 4.60 12.15
CA THR A 75 -12.60 5.01 11.27
C THR A 75 -12.42 6.44 10.72
N ASN A 76 -11.52 7.23 11.33
CA ASN A 76 -11.20 8.61 10.95
C ASN A 76 -9.96 8.75 10.05
N SER A 77 -9.59 7.69 9.31
CA SER A 77 -8.57 7.80 8.28
C SER A 77 -9.25 7.94 6.92
N ALA A 78 -9.01 9.06 6.23
CA ALA A 78 -9.67 9.41 4.96
C ALA A 78 -9.57 8.34 3.86
N SER A 79 -8.62 7.40 3.97
CA SER A 79 -8.43 6.27 3.04
C SER A 79 -9.01 4.93 3.52
N LEU A 80 -9.63 4.85 4.70
CA LEU A 80 -10.13 3.62 5.32
C LEU A 80 -11.60 3.70 5.74
N ALA A 81 -12.32 4.76 5.35
CA ALA A 81 -13.76 4.80 5.49
C ALA A 81 -14.37 3.61 4.73
N LYS A 82 -14.85 2.61 5.47
CA LYS A 82 -15.75 1.58 4.94
C LYS A 82 -17.03 2.30 4.50
N GLY A 83 -17.14 2.60 3.22
CA GLY A 83 -18.35 3.20 2.67
C GLY A 83 -18.09 4.08 1.47
N VAL A 84 -17.60 3.49 0.38
CA VAL A 84 -18.19 3.60 -0.95
C VAL A 84 -18.08 2.23 -1.61
#